data_AF-S6TVX6-F1
#
_entry.id   AF-S6TVX6-F1
#
_cell.length_a   1.000
_cell.length_b   1.000
_cell.length_c   1.000
_cell.angle_alpha   90.00
_cell.angle_beta   90.00
_cell.angle_gamma   90.00
#
_symmetry.space_group_name_H-M   'P 1'
#
loop_
_entity.id
_entity.type
_entity.pdbx_description
1 polymer ?
#
loop_
_entity_poly.entity_id
_entity_poly.type
_entity_poly.pdbx_seq_one_letter_code
_entity_poly.pdbx_strand_id
1 'polypeptide(L)'
;MKLYENVVIGNFLYGLGFALGAQLKSGQLPSMVNLLQQTPDDKRLGDVLMAFPGTVRLIEFKTEANKSTKEQNRHAFLYQVLSQRLDQLPSLPDVSRRVHWYIETAPVPEAALKARIEPYLDAFGEGHRLRPKTPERFQDFIQELAQGILQGVTAQVSQNERDYLDLVRLAQGPEDIGTAGLVLIAGSGGGLHFAALRDLMELNLPHGQWIEYNKNFDRSIELQRQMPELERKGPVHKLGKKGMEL
;
A
#
# COMPACT_ATOMS: atom_id res chain seq x y z
N MET A 1 -7.32 12.86 -26.90
CA MET A 1 -8.00 12.56 -25.63
C MET A 1 -6.97 12.63 -24.51
N LYS A 2 -7.34 13.12 -23.32
CA LYS A 2 -6.45 13.13 -22.14
C LYS A 2 -6.86 11.98 -21.21
N LEU A 3 -5.94 11.09 -20.90
CA LEU A 3 -6.10 10.05 -19.89
C LEU A 3 -5.48 10.54 -18.59
N TYR A 4 -6.26 10.59 -17.51
CA TYR A 4 -5.80 11.08 -16.21
C TYR A 4 -5.17 9.96 -15.38
N GLU A 5 -4.11 10.28 -14.63
CA GLU A 5 -3.38 9.32 -13.79
C GLU A 5 -4.31 8.61 -12.79
N ASN A 6 -5.19 9.34 -12.11
CA ASN A 6 -6.14 8.77 -11.13
C ASN A 6 -7.14 7.79 -11.78
N VAL A 7 -7.48 8.00 -13.05
CA VAL A 7 -8.36 7.07 -13.79
C VAL A 7 -7.61 5.77 -14.06
N VAL A 8 -6.34 5.85 -14.43
CA VAL A 8 -5.48 4.66 -14.62
C VAL A 8 -5.31 3.92 -13.30
N ILE A 9 -5.01 4.62 -12.21
CA ILE A 9 -4.84 4.02 -10.88
C ILE A 9 -6.13 3.32 -10.42
N GLY A 10 -7.28 3.98 -10.56
CA GLY A 10 -8.57 3.37 -10.20
C GLY A 10 -8.84 2.08 -10.98
N ASN A 11 -8.56 2.06 -12.29
CA ASN A 11 -8.71 0.86 -13.12
C ASN A 11 -7.67 -0.21 -12.81
N PHE A 12 -6.45 0.17 -12.43
CA PHE A 12 -5.44 -0.78 -11.93
C PHE A 12 -5.93 -1.49 -10.68
N LEU A 13 -6.39 -0.74 -9.68
CA LEU A 13 -6.87 -1.30 -8.40
C LEU A 13 -8.11 -2.18 -8.60
N TYR A 14 -9.06 -1.72 -9.41
CA TYR A 14 -10.24 -2.50 -9.76
C TYR A 14 -9.87 -3.80 -10.50
N GLY A 15 -9.01 -3.70 -11.52
CA GLY A 15 -8.56 -4.84 -12.31
C GLY A 15 -7.80 -5.87 -11.47
N LEU A 16 -6.95 -5.41 -10.53
CA LEU A 16 -6.27 -6.28 -9.59
C LEU A 16 -7.25 -7.01 -8.67
N GLY A 17 -8.21 -6.29 -8.08
CA GLY A 17 -9.25 -6.90 -7.24
C GLY A 17 -10.07 -7.94 -8.00
N PHE A 18 -10.42 -7.64 -9.25
CA PHE A 18 -11.12 -8.57 -10.15
C PHE A 18 -10.27 -9.82 -10.44
N ALA A 19 -8.99 -9.65 -10.79
CA ALA A 19 -8.08 -10.75 -11.07
C ALA A 19 -7.84 -11.64 -9.84
N LEU A 20 -7.65 -11.05 -8.66
CA LEU A 20 -7.53 -11.77 -7.40
C LEU A 20 -8.81 -12.54 -7.07
N GLY A 21 -9.98 -11.90 -7.19
CA GLY A 21 -11.28 -12.53 -6.92
C GLY A 21 -11.59 -13.70 -7.85
N ALA A 22 -11.23 -13.60 -9.13
CA ALA A 22 -11.41 -14.68 -10.10
C ALA A 22 -10.52 -15.91 -9.81
N GLN A 23 -9.37 -15.71 -9.17
CA GLN A 23 -8.38 -16.75 -8.91
C GLN A 23 -8.42 -17.28 -7.46
N LEU A 24 -8.98 -16.51 -6.51
CA LEU A 24 -9.11 -16.88 -5.10
C LEU A 24 -10.27 -17.89 -4.93
N LYS A 25 -9.97 -19.17 -5.18
CA LYS A 25 -10.96 -20.27 -5.13
C LYS A 25 -11.60 -20.46 -3.74
N SER A 26 -10.84 -20.22 -2.67
CA SER A 26 -11.29 -20.35 -1.28
C SER A 26 -10.29 -19.68 -0.34
N GLY A 27 -10.76 -19.13 0.79
CA GLY A 27 -9.92 -18.59 1.86
C GLY A 27 -10.03 -17.08 2.03
N GLN A 28 -9.15 -16.52 2.86
CA GLN A 28 -9.07 -15.08 3.11
C GLN A 28 -7.75 -14.55 2.55
N LEU A 29 -7.81 -13.42 1.84
CA LEU A 29 -6.65 -12.66 1.42
C LEU A 29 -6.60 -11.36 2.24
N PRO A 30 -5.86 -11.34 3.36
CA PRO A 30 -5.53 -10.08 4.01
C PRO A 30 -4.67 -9.24 3.06
N SER A 31 -5.02 -7.98 2.92
CA SER A 31 -4.36 -7.05 2.02
C SER A 31 -4.39 -5.65 2.61
N MET A 32 -3.38 -4.87 2.27
CA MET A 32 -3.33 -3.43 2.53
C MET A 32 -3.17 -2.77 1.18
N VAL A 33 -4.05 -1.83 0.85
CA VAL A 33 -3.99 -1.09 -0.40
C VAL A 33 -4.23 0.37 -0.07
N ASN A 34 -3.17 1.17 -0.11
CA ASN A 34 -3.21 2.58 0.20
C ASN A 34 -2.96 3.37 -1.09
N LEU A 35 -3.99 4.08 -1.54
CA LEU A 35 -3.84 5.14 -2.54
C LEU A 35 -3.25 6.35 -1.82
N LEU A 36 -1.97 6.62 -2.07
CA LEU A 36 -1.25 7.71 -1.43
C LEU A 36 -1.42 9.03 -2.18
N GLN A 37 -1.91 8.99 -3.41
CA GLN A 37 -2.15 10.18 -4.20
C GLN A 37 -3.02 11.20 -3.45
N GLN A 38 -2.62 12.47 -3.47
CA GLN A 38 -3.25 13.57 -2.70
C GLN A 38 -3.13 13.47 -1.17
N THR A 39 -2.30 12.57 -0.65
CA THR A 39 -1.87 12.57 0.76
C THR A 39 -0.49 13.24 0.90
N PRO A 40 -0.05 13.60 2.12
CA PRO A 40 1.34 14.01 2.34
C PRO A 40 2.37 12.97 1.87
N ASP A 41 1.99 11.68 1.88
CA ASP A 41 2.84 10.54 1.47
C ASP A 41 2.99 10.34 -0.03
N ASP A 42 2.11 10.94 -0.85
CA ASP A 42 2.24 10.99 -2.31
C ASP A 42 3.64 11.47 -2.72
N LYS A 43 4.14 12.48 -2.00
CA LYS A 43 5.46 13.05 -2.28
C LYS A 43 6.62 12.17 -1.81
N ARG A 44 6.38 11.18 -0.96
CA ARG A 44 7.40 10.47 -0.17
C ARG A 44 7.60 9.01 -0.57
N LEU A 45 6.54 8.33 -0.98
CA LEU A 45 6.58 6.89 -1.25
C LEU A 45 6.25 6.63 -2.72
N GLY A 46 5.17 7.19 -3.22
CA GLY A 46 4.70 7.04 -4.59
C GLY A 46 3.18 7.13 -4.63
N ASP A 47 2.55 6.77 -5.75
CA ASP A 47 1.10 6.89 -5.89
C ASP A 47 0.32 5.79 -5.12
N VAL A 48 0.81 4.54 -5.13
CA VAL A 48 0.14 3.39 -4.50
C VAL A 48 1.13 2.55 -3.71
N LEU A 49 0.81 2.30 -2.43
CA LEU A 49 1.48 1.29 -1.60
C LEU A 49 0.52 0.16 -1.31
N MET A 50 0.95 -1.07 -1.60
CA MET A 50 0.14 -2.26 -1.38
C MET A 50 0.96 -3.40 -0.78
N ALA A 51 0.35 -4.13 0.14
CA ALA A 51 0.96 -5.26 0.81
C ALA A 51 -0.02 -6.42 0.92
N PHE A 52 0.47 -7.60 0.58
CA PHE A 52 -0.18 -8.90 0.64
C PHE A 52 0.82 -9.88 1.26
N PRO A 53 0.39 -11.11 1.64
CA PRO A 53 1.34 -12.13 2.03
C PRO A 53 2.44 -12.30 0.97
N GLY A 54 3.69 -12.20 1.41
CA GLY A 54 4.88 -12.31 0.57
C GLY A 54 5.06 -11.26 -0.53
N THR A 55 4.18 -10.27 -0.64
CA THR A 55 4.20 -9.29 -1.75
C THR A 55 4.01 -7.89 -1.23
N VAL A 56 5.02 -7.05 -1.44
CA VAL A 56 4.92 -5.59 -1.28
C VAL A 56 5.10 -4.96 -2.64
N ARG A 57 4.25 -3.99 -2.99
CA ARG A 57 4.44 -3.14 -4.15
C ARG A 57 4.29 -1.67 -3.78
N LEU A 58 5.24 -0.89 -4.24
CA LEU A 58 5.20 0.56 -4.30
C LEU A 58 5.15 0.93 -5.78
N ILE A 59 4.14 1.67 -6.20
CA ILE A 59 3.89 1.90 -7.63
C ILE A 59 3.73 3.39 -7.88
N GLU A 60 4.56 3.89 -8.80
CA GLU A 60 4.48 5.24 -9.34
C GLU A 60 3.81 5.20 -10.72
N PHE A 61 2.78 6.01 -10.91
CA PHE A 61 2.06 6.18 -12.16
C PHE A 61 2.44 7.52 -12.80
N LYS A 62 2.72 7.47 -14.10
CA LYS A 62 2.94 8.68 -14.91
C LYS A 62 2.24 8.57 -16.25
N THR A 63 1.72 9.70 -16.69
CA THR A 63 1.33 9.87 -18.09
C THR A 63 2.56 10.21 -18.93
N GLU A 64 2.63 9.71 -20.16
CA GLU A 64 3.70 10.05 -21.11
C GLU A 64 3.77 11.57 -21.39
N ALA A 65 2.64 12.25 -21.30
CA ALA A 65 2.57 13.71 -21.44
C ALA A 65 3.22 14.47 -20.26
N ASN A 66 3.52 13.79 -19.15
CA ASN A 66 4.17 14.38 -17.99
C ASN A 66 5.67 14.57 -18.27
N LYS A 67 6.06 15.82 -18.54
CA LYS A 67 7.46 16.20 -18.82
C LYS A 67 8.25 16.59 -17.56
N SER A 68 7.73 16.28 -16.36
CA SER A 68 8.37 16.66 -15.11
C SER A 68 9.70 15.94 -14.91
N THR A 69 10.78 16.70 -14.74
CA THR A 69 12.10 16.18 -14.36
C THR A 69 12.18 15.79 -12.88
N LYS A 70 11.15 16.10 -12.08
CA LYS A 70 11.13 15.80 -10.64
C LYS A 70 11.33 14.32 -10.37
N GLU A 71 10.70 13.47 -11.18
CA GLU A 71 10.76 12.02 -10.98
C GLU A 71 12.14 11.45 -11.36
N GLN A 72 12.78 12.01 -12.40
CA GLN A 72 14.17 11.69 -12.73
C GLN A 72 15.14 12.09 -11.62
N ASN A 73 14.93 13.25 -10.98
CA ASN A 73 15.76 13.68 -9.86
C ASN A 73 15.59 12.77 -8.63
N ARG A 74 14.35 12.35 -8.33
CA ARG A 74 14.06 11.38 -7.26
C ARG A 74 14.70 10.03 -7.53
N HIS A 75 14.59 9.54 -8.76
CA HIS A 75 15.23 8.31 -9.19
C HIS A 75 16.75 8.39 -9.04
N ALA A 76 17.38 9.47 -9.51
CA ALA A 76 18.83 9.67 -9.40
C ALA A 76 19.31 9.69 -7.94
N PHE A 77 18.56 10.37 -7.07
CA PHE A 77 18.86 10.39 -5.64
C PHE A 77 18.74 9.00 -5.02
N LEU A 78 17.64 8.28 -5.29
CA LEU A 78 17.46 6.91 -4.80
C LEU A 78 18.57 5.99 -5.30
N TYR A 79 18.91 6.06 -6.60
CA TYR A 79 20.00 5.29 -7.19
C TYR A 79 21.34 5.56 -6.48
N GLN A 80 21.63 6.82 -6.17
CA GLN A 80 22.82 7.20 -5.41
C GLN A 80 22.81 6.59 -4.00
N VAL A 81 21.70 6.68 -3.27
CA VAL A 81 21.56 6.08 -1.93
C VAL A 81 21.76 4.56 -1.98
N LEU A 82 21.12 3.89 -2.93
CA LEU A 82 21.26 2.45 -3.13
C LEU A 82 22.71 2.06 -3.43
N SER A 83 23.37 2.81 -4.32
CA SER A 83 24.77 2.58 -4.68
C SER A 83 25.72 2.74 -3.49
N GLN A 84 25.49 3.73 -2.63
CA GLN A 84 26.29 3.98 -1.42
C GLN A 84 26.09 2.91 -0.33
N ARG A 85 24.95 2.22 -0.34
CA ARG A 85 24.60 1.17 0.63
C ARG A 85 24.88 -0.24 0.12
N LEU A 86 25.32 -0.39 -1.14
CA LEU A 86 25.39 -1.69 -1.81
C LEU A 86 26.31 -2.70 -1.11
N ASP A 87 27.46 -2.25 -0.60
CA ASP A 87 28.39 -3.12 0.13
C ASP A 87 27.80 -3.63 1.45
N GLN A 88 26.91 -2.85 2.07
CA GLN A 88 26.26 -3.17 3.35
C GLN A 88 24.98 -3.99 3.13
N LEU A 89 24.29 -3.75 2.02
CA LEU A 89 22.99 -4.32 1.68
C LEU A 89 23.00 -4.80 0.21
N PRO A 90 23.72 -5.90 -0.11
CA PRO A 90 23.92 -6.33 -1.50
C PRO A 90 22.63 -6.79 -2.20
N SER A 91 21.62 -7.21 -1.44
CA SER A 91 20.31 -7.63 -1.96
C SER A 91 19.39 -6.47 -2.32
N LEU A 92 19.75 -5.23 -1.97
CA LEU A 92 18.87 -4.07 -2.05
C LEU A 92 18.43 -3.72 -3.48
N PRO A 93 19.28 -3.85 -4.53
CA PRO A 93 18.82 -3.67 -5.91
C PRO A 93 17.74 -4.68 -6.31
N ASP A 94 17.88 -5.94 -5.91
CA ASP A 94 16.91 -6.99 -6.23
C ASP A 94 15.60 -6.77 -5.47
N VAL A 95 15.69 -6.35 -4.21
CA VAL A 95 14.53 -5.94 -3.41
C VAL A 95 13.83 -4.74 -4.07
N SER A 96 14.59 -3.73 -4.47
CA SER A 96 14.05 -2.56 -5.18
C SER A 96 13.28 -2.96 -6.42
N ARG A 97 13.80 -3.92 -7.20
CA ARG A 97 13.14 -4.36 -8.44
C ARG A 97 11.88 -5.20 -8.20
N ARG A 98 11.81 -5.89 -7.07
CA ARG A 98 10.59 -6.60 -6.67
C ARG A 98 9.54 -5.64 -6.12
N VAL A 99 9.95 -4.67 -5.30
CA VAL A 99 9.03 -3.81 -4.54
C VAL A 99 8.57 -2.60 -5.34
N HIS A 100 9.46 -1.87 -6.00
CA HIS A 100 9.17 -0.54 -6.54
C HIS A 100 9.03 -0.56 -8.06
N TRP A 101 7.87 -0.13 -8.56
CA TRP A 101 7.50 -0.19 -9.96
C TRP A 101 7.10 1.18 -10.50
N TYR A 102 7.40 1.40 -11.77
CA TYR A 102 7.03 2.59 -12.53
C TYR A 102 6.11 2.19 -13.69
N ILE A 103 4.95 2.84 -13.77
CA ILE A 103 3.93 2.60 -14.79
C ILE A 103 3.74 3.88 -15.60
N GLU A 104 4.20 3.87 -16.85
CA GLU A 104 4.02 4.96 -17.80
C GLU A 104 2.93 4.63 -18.81
N THR A 105 1.88 5.45 -18.88
CA THR A 105 0.74 5.22 -19.76
C THR A 105 0.56 6.32 -20.80
N ALA A 106 0.02 5.94 -21.95
CA ALA A 106 -0.41 6.86 -22.99
C ALA A 106 -1.75 6.37 -23.58
N PRO A 107 -2.68 7.27 -23.93
CA PRO A 107 -3.91 6.88 -24.60
C PRO A 107 -3.62 6.42 -26.04
N VAL A 108 -4.36 5.41 -26.51
CA VAL A 108 -4.36 4.99 -27.93
C VAL A 108 -5.78 4.78 -28.44
N PRO A 109 -6.09 5.15 -29.69
CA PRO A 109 -7.44 4.99 -30.25
C PRO A 109 -7.94 3.54 -30.25
N GLU A 110 -7.07 2.58 -30.54
CA GLU A 110 -7.45 1.19 -30.82
C GLU A 110 -7.72 0.36 -29.55
N ALA A 111 -7.10 0.74 -28.43
CA ALA A 111 -7.12 -0.06 -27.19
C ALA A 111 -7.30 0.76 -25.90
N ALA A 112 -7.70 2.03 -26.03
CA ALA A 112 -7.83 3.03 -24.97
C ALA A 112 -6.52 3.43 -24.25
N LEU A 113 -5.62 2.49 -23.93
CA LEU A 113 -4.31 2.76 -23.36
C LEU A 113 -3.21 1.82 -23.87
N LYS A 114 -1.98 2.30 -23.81
CA LYS A 114 -0.75 1.50 -23.89
C LYS A 114 0.13 1.83 -22.69
N ALA A 115 0.86 0.85 -22.19
CA ALA A 115 1.68 1.00 -20.99
C ALA A 115 3.12 0.50 -21.21
N ARG A 116 4.06 1.15 -20.52
CA ARG A 116 5.39 0.62 -20.18
C ARG A 116 5.41 0.44 -18.67
N ILE A 117 5.74 -0.76 -18.21
CA ILE A 117 5.75 -1.10 -16.78
C ILE A 117 7.08 -1.76 -16.46
N GLU A 118 7.84 -1.13 -15.58
CA GLU A 118 9.22 -1.51 -15.30
C GLU A 118 9.54 -1.36 -13.82
N PRO A 119 10.53 -2.11 -13.30
CA PRO A 119 11.12 -1.79 -12.02
C PRO A 119 11.57 -0.33 -11.99
N TYR A 120 11.23 0.37 -10.91
CA TYR A 120 11.51 1.80 -10.78
C TYR A 120 13.00 2.12 -10.94
N LEU A 121 13.86 1.25 -10.40
CA LEU A 121 15.32 1.37 -10.51
C LEU A 121 15.80 1.39 -11.96
N ASP A 122 15.09 0.72 -12.86
CA ASP A 122 15.49 0.56 -14.27
C ASP A 122 14.75 1.54 -15.20
N ALA A 123 13.73 2.26 -14.70
CA ALA A 123 12.79 3.06 -15.48
C ALA A 123 13.40 4.31 -16.16
N PHE A 124 14.57 4.77 -15.69
CA PHE A 124 15.22 6.00 -16.19
C PHE A 124 16.64 5.77 -16.74
N GLY A 125 17.06 4.50 -16.90
CA GLY A 125 18.34 4.15 -17.50
C GLY A 125 18.48 4.57 -18.98
N GLU A 126 19.63 4.29 -19.56
CA GLU A 126 19.86 4.53 -20.99
C GLU A 126 18.77 3.85 -21.85
N GLY A 127 18.34 4.57 -22.90
CA GLY A 127 17.33 4.07 -23.83
C GLY A 127 15.91 3.95 -23.26
N HIS A 128 15.59 4.36 -22.02
CA HIS A 128 14.25 4.19 -21.45
C HIS A 128 13.12 4.78 -22.32
N ARG A 129 13.36 5.91 -22.99
CA ARG A 129 12.40 6.55 -23.91
C ARG A 129 12.14 5.75 -25.19
N LEU A 130 13.04 4.85 -25.56
CA LEU A 130 12.93 4.01 -26.75
C LEU A 130 12.23 2.67 -26.47
N ARG A 131 12.06 2.31 -25.19
CA ARG A 131 11.40 1.05 -24.80
C ARG A 131 9.90 1.12 -25.16
N PRO A 132 9.36 0.09 -25.83
CA PRO A 132 8.01 0.14 -26.38
C PRO A 132 6.93 0.14 -25.28
N LYS A 133 5.80 0.77 -25.58
CA LYS A 133 4.55 0.64 -24.82
C LYS A 133 3.62 -0.26 -25.61
N THR A 134 2.96 -1.21 -24.96
CA THR A 134 1.98 -2.08 -25.61
C THR A 134 0.62 -1.98 -24.92
N PRO A 135 -0.50 -2.18 -25.65
CA PRO A 135 -1.83 -2.25 -25.04
C PRO A 135 -1.99 -3.37 -24.01
N GLU A 136 -1.36 -4.52 -24.24
CA GLU A 136 -1.52 -5.73 -23.44
C GLU A 136 -0.80 -5.62 -22.09
N ARG A 137 0.32 -4.87 -22.03
CA ARG A 137 1.21 -4.85 -20.86
C ARG A 137 0.51 -4.50 -19.55
N PHE A 138 -0.48 -3.61 -19.60
CA PHE A 138 -1.22 -3.22 -18.39
C PHE A 138 -2.04 -4.38 -17.82
N GLN A 139 -2.72 -5.13 -18.70
CA GLN A 139 -3.45 -6.33 -18.31
C GLN A 139 -2.51 -7.44 -17.85
N ASP A 140 -1.44 -7.69 -18.62
CA ASP A 140 -0.48 -8.75 -18.32
C ASP A 140 0.16 -8.54 -16.95
N PHE A 141 0.56 -7.30 -16.63
CA PHE A 141 1.13 -6.98 -15.33
C PHE A 141 0.16 -7.19 -14.17
N ILE A 142 -1.13 -6.86 -14.34
CA ILE A 142 -2.16 -7.12 -13.33
C ILE A 142 -2.30 -8.64 -13.10
N GLN A 143 -2.29 -9.44 -14.17
CA GLN A 143 -2.39 -10.89 -14.09
C GLN A 143 -1.16 -11.52 -13.42
N GLU A 144 0.04 -11.09 -13.82
CA GLU A 144 1.32 -11.49 -13.21
C GLU A 144 1.33 -11.18 -11.71
N LEU A 145 0.90 -9.97 -11.34
CA LEU A 145 0.86 -9.54 -9.94
C LEU A 145 -0.14 -10.34 -9.12
N ALA A 146 -1.36 -10.53 -9.63
CA ALA A 146 -2.38 -11.35 -8.97
C ALA A 146 -1.90 -12.79 -8.76
N GLN A 147 -1.28 -13.39 -9.78
CA GLN A 147 -0.73 -14.74 -9.69
C GLN A 147 0.40 -14.81 -8.64
N GLY A 148 1.31 -13.84 -8.63
CA GLY A 148 2.41 -13.77 -7.66
C GLY A 148 1.90 -13.63 -6.22
N ILE A 149 0.89 -12.79 -5.98
CA ILE A 149 0.25 -12.63 -4.67
C ILE A 149 -0.34 -13.96 -4.19
N LEU A 150 -1.06 -14.67 -5.06
CA LEU A 150 -1.73 -15.91 -4.69
C LEU A 150 -0.75 -17.09 -4.49
N GLN A 151 0.36 -17.12 -5.23
CA GLN A 151 1.46 -18.06 -4.96
C GLN A 151 2.14 -17.77 -3.62
N GLY A 152 2.23 -16.50 -3.23
CA GLY A 152 2.82 -16.03 -2.00
C GLY A 152 1.88 -15.98 -0.79
N VAL A 153 0.67 -16.53 -0.86
CA VAL A 153 -0.39 -16.31 0.15
C VAL A 153 -0.01 -16.72 1.58
N THR A 154 0.99 -17.59 1.76
CA THR A 154 1.51 -18.02 3.07
C THR A 154 2.85 -17.37 3.45
N ALA A 155 3.48 -16.63 2.52
CA ALA A 155 4.76 -16.01 2.74
C ALA A 155 4.62 -14.73 3.58
N GLN A 156 5.70 -14.38 4.28
CA GLN A 156 5.79 -13.14 5.04
C GLN A 156 6.57 -12.10 4.25
N VAL A 157 6.20 -10.83 4.44
CA VAL A 157 7.03 -9.70 3.99
C VAL A 157 8.35 -9.74 4.75
N SER A 158 9.44 -9.82 4.00
CA SER A 158 10.81 -9.93 4.51
C SER A 158 11.28 -8.61 5.13
N GLN A 159 12.28 -8.69 6.02
CA GLN A 159 12.90 -7.49 6.60
C GLN A 159 13.51 -6.59 5.53
N ASN A 160 14.14 -7.16 4.51
CA ASN A 160 14.75 -6.40 3.42
C ASN A 160 13.74 -5.52 2.65
N GLU A 161 12.51 -5.99 2.46
CA GLU A 161 11.44 -5.21 1.81
C GLU A 161 11.01 -4.02 2.65
N ARG A 162 11.03 -4.17 3.99
CA ARG A 162 10.76 -3.09 4.95
C ARG A 162 11.88 -2.06 4.93
N ASP A 163 13.12 -2.52 5.06
CA ASP A 163 14.31 -1.67 5.06
C ASP A 163 14.40 -0.86 3.76
N TYR A 164 14.00 -1.46 2.62
CA TYR A 164 13.91 -0.75 1.36
C TYR A 164 12.86 0.37 1.37
N LEU A 165 11.65 0.12 1.88
CA LEU A 165 10.62 1.16 2.00
C LEU A 165 11.05 2.30 2.93
N ASP A 166 11.71 1.99 4.04
CA ASP A 166 12.28 3.00 4.95
C ASP A 166 13.33 3.85 4.23
N LEU A 167 14.18 3.25 3.39
CA LEU A 167 15.15 3.97 2.57
C LEU A 167 14.49 4.88 1.54
N VAL A 168 13.41 4.43 0.87
CA VAL A 168 12.66 5.27 -0.07
C VAL A 168 12.05 6.48 0.66
N ARG A 169 11.52 6.30 1.86
CA ARG A 169 10.99 7.39 2.69
C ARG A 169 12.09 8.37 3.11
N LEU A 170 13.22 7.87 3.62
CA LEU A 170 14.37 8.69 4.01
C LEU A 170 14.90 9.52 2.85
N ALA A 171 14.83 8.97 1.64
CA ALA A 171 15.27 9.65 0.44
C ALA A 171 14.43 10.89 0.04
N GLN A 172 13.27 11.09 0.67
CA GLN A 172 12.32 12.14 0.29
C GLN A 172 12.11 13.23 1.37
N GLY A 173 12.80 13.14 2.51
CA GLY A 173 12.88 14.21 3.52
C GLY A 173 12.27 13.86 4.90
N PRO A 174 12.60 14.63 5.96
CA PRO A 174 12.46 14.20 7.37
C PRO A 174 11.12 14.55 8.07
N GLU A 175 10.02 14.85 7.38
CA GLU A 175 8.81 15.36 8.08
C GLU A 175 7.99 14.28 8.84
N ASP A 176 7.65 14.60 10.10
CA ASP A 176 6.83 13.83 11.05
C ASP A 176 5.32 13.90 10.72
N ILE A 177 4.90 13.21 9.67
CA ILE A 177 3.47 13.03 9.39
C ILE A 177 3.20 11.54 9.25
N GLY A 178 2.53 10.95 10.23
CA GLY A 178 1.98 9.59 10.14
C GLY A 178 0.68 9.62 9.35
N THR A 179 0.60 8.87 8.26
CA THR A 179 -0.65 8.67 7.53
C THR A 179 -1.28 7.37 8.00
N ALA A 180 -2.58 7.42 8.33
CA ALA A 180 -3.35 6.23 8.67
C ALA A 180 -3.62 5.41 7.40
N GLY A 181 -3.28 4.13 7.42
CA GLY A 181 -3.57 3.17 6.35
C GLY A 181 -4.85 2.38 6.60
N LEU A 182 -5.31 1.62 5.60
CA LEU A 182 -6.46 0.73 5.74
C LEU A 182 -6.08 -0.70 5.33
N VAL A 183 -6.30 -1.66 6.23
CA VAL A 183 -6.21 -3.09 5.92
C VAL A 183 -7.58 -3.58 5.49
N LEU A 184 -7.63 -4.27 4.36
CA LEU A 184 -8.78 -4.99 3.85
C LEU A 184 -8.54 -6.51 3.97
N ILE A 185 -9.43 -7.21 4.65
CA ILE A 185 -9.49 -8.68 4.61
C ILE A 185 -10.66 -9.08 3.71
N ALA A 186 -10.36 -9.69 2.57
CA ALA A 186 -11.36 -10.20 1.64
C ALA A 186 -11.47 -11.74 1.77
N GLY A 187 -12.67 -12.23 2.06
CA GLY A 187 -12.98 -13.67 2.09
C GLY A 187 -13.61 -14.17 0.79
N SER A 188 -13.40 -15.44 0.46
CA SER A 188 -13.93 -16.11 -0.75
C SER A 188 -15.47 -16.18 -0.84
N GLY A 189 -16.20 -15.70 0.15
CA GLY A 189 -17.66 -15.54 0.14
C GLY A 189 -18.15 -14.10 -0.06
N GLY A 190 -17.26 -13.16 -0.41
CA GLY A 190 -17.60 -11.74 -0.59
C GLY A 190 -17.62 -10.91 0.70
N GLY A 191 -17.23 -11.50 1.83
CA GLY A 191 -17.06 -10.77 3.09
C GLY A 191 -15.85 -9.84 3.02
N LEU A 192 -16.07 -8.56 3.35
CA LEU A 192 -15.03 -7.53 3.42
C LEU A 192 -14.95 -7.02 4.86
N HIS A 193 -13.74 -6.99 5.42
CA HIS A 193 -13.46 -6.41 6.73
C HIS A 193 -12.37 -5.35 6.60
N PHE A 194 -12.55 -4.22 7.30
CA PHE A 194 -11.63 -3.10 7.25
C PHE A 194 -11.08 -2.80 8.64
N ALA A 195 -9.77 -2.53 8.73
CA ALA A 195 -9.10 -2.07 9.94
C ALA A 195 -8.23 -0.86 9.63
N ALA A 196 -8.22 0.13 10.52
CA ALA A 196 -7.36 1.31 10.39
C ALA A 196 -5.96 1.03 10.98
N LEU A 197 -4.93 1.50 10.28
CA LEU A 197 -3.54 1.50 10.72
C LEU A 197 -3.17 2.87 11.27
N ARG A 198 -2.28 2.93 12.25
CA ARG A 198 -1.75 4.20 12.76
C ARG A 198 -0.59 4.71 11.91
N ASP A 199 0.13 3.80 11.25
CA ASP A 199 1.20 4.11 10.30
C ASP A 199 1.12 3.14 9.11
N LEU A 200 1.30 3.63 7.89
CA LEU A 200 1.40 2.83 6.66
C LEU A 200 2.51 1.76 6.73
N MET A 201 3.52 2.00 7.58
CA MET A 201 4.64 1.09 7.86
C MET A 201 4.33 0.05 8.95
N GLU A 202 3.12 0.02 9.53
CA GLU A 202 2.61 -1.07 10.37
C GLU A 202 2.37 -2.39 9.58
N LEU A 203 3.16 -2.60 8.52
CA LEU A 203 3.46 -3.91 7.94
C LEU A 203 4.03 -4.91 8.98
N ASN A 204 4.32 -4.45 10.20
CA ASN A 204 5.01 -5.12 11.31
C ASN A 204 4.25 -6.27 11.98
N LEU A 205 2.94 -6.41 11.78
CA LEU A 205 2.24 -7.60 12.27
C LEU A 205 2.34 -8.73 11.22
N PRO A 206 2.87 -9.92 11.60
CA PRO A 206 2.67 -11.14 10.83
C PRO A 206 1.19 -11.29 10.49
N HIS A 207 0.87 -11.73 9.28
CA HIS A 207 -0.51 -11.71 8.78
C HIS A 207 -1.50 -12.52 9.65
N GLY A 208 -1.02 -13.57 10.33
CA GLY A 208 -1.81 -14.29 11.34
C GLY A 208 -2.17 -13.44 12.57
N GLN A 209 -1.27 -12.55 12.99
CA GLN A 209 -1.53 -11.58 14.06
C GLN A 209 -2.49 -10.49 13.62
N TRP A 210 -2.57 -10.13 12.33
CA TRP A 210 -3.62 -9.23 11.83
C TRP A 210 -5.01 -9.85 11.94
N ILE A 211 -5.14 -11.13 11.57
CA ILE A 211 -6.40 -11.87 11.71
C ILE A 211 -6.80 -11.98 13.18
N GLU A 212 -5.86 -12.25 14.09
CA GLU A 212 -6.13 -12.32 15.53
C GLU A 212 -6.40 -10.96 16.17
N TYR A 213 -5.63 -9.93 15.82
CA TYR A 213 -5.86 -8.55 16.26
C TYR A 213 -7.26 -8.10 15.90
N ASN A 214 -7.73 -8.42 14.69
CA ASN A 214 -9.09 -8.10 14.26
C ASN A 214 -10.16 -8.92 14.98
N LYS A 215 -9.96 -10.23 15.19
CA LYS A 215 -10.89 -11.04 16.02
C LYS A 215 -11.03 -10.44 17.43
N ASN A 216 -9.94 -9.94 17.99
CA ASN A 216 -9.93 -9.32 19.31
C ASN A 216 -10.51 -7.89 19.29
N PHE A 217 -10.31 -7.13 18.20
CA PHE A 217 -10.87 -5.79 18.01
C PHE A 217 -12.38 -5.82 17.74
N ASP A 218 -12.87 -6.71 16.88
CA ASP A 218 -14.30 -6.92 16.65
C ASP A 218 -14.98 -7.33 17.96
N ARG A 219 -14.36 -8.24 18.71
CA ARG A 219 -14.83 -8.63 20.03
C ARG A 219 -14.81 -7.48 21.03
N SER A 220 -13.84 -6.57 20.98
CA SER A 220 -13.78 -5.41 21.90
C SER A 220 -14.81 -4.33 21.54
N ILE A 221 -15.04 -4.09 20.25
CA ILE A 221 -16.13 -3.24 19.74
C ILE A 221 -17.49 -3.84 20.12
N GLU A 222 -17.65 -5.15 19.99
CA GLU A 222 -18.88 -5.86 20.32
C GLU A 222 -19.13 -5.85 21.83
N LEU A 223 -18.10 -6.02 22.65
CA LEU A 223 -18.17 -5.83 24.11
C LEU A 223 -18.50 -4.37 24.48
N GLN A 224 -17.92 -3.37 23.80
CA GLN A 224 -18.24 -1.96 24.00
C GLN A 224 -19.68 -1.62 23.59
N ARG A 225 -20.19 -2.23 22.50
CA ARG A 225 -21.60 -2.09 22.07
C ARG A 225 -22.56 -2.82 23.01
N GLN A 226 -22.11 -3.91 23.63
CA GLN A 226 -22.82 -4.65 24.68
C GLN A 226 -22.68 -4.03 26.07
N MET A 227 -22.06 -2.85 26.20
CA MET A 227 -22.15 -2.02 27.39
C MET A 227 -23.29 -0.99 27.26
N PRO A 228 -24.56 -1.32 27.52
CA PRO A 228 -25.56 -0.31 27.82
C PRO A 228 -25.47 0.16 29.29
N GLU A 229 -25.37 1.48 29.46
CA GLU A 229 -25.80 2.30 30.61
C GLU A 229 -25.28 2.05 32.04
N LEU A 230 -24.26 1.24 32.29
CA LEU A 230 -23.70 1.13 33.66
C LEU A 230 -23.02 2.43 34.17
N GLU A 231 -22.62 3.34 33.27
CA GLU A 231 -22.03 4.63 33.67
C GLU A 231 -23.05 5.78 33.83
N ARG A 232 -24.33 5.59 33.47
CA ARG A 232 -25.37 6.61 33.68
C ARG A 232 -26.07 6.53 35.04
N LYS A 233 -25.82 5.48 35.83
CA LYS A 233 -26.38 5.31 37.19
C LYS A 233 -25.31 4.86 38.20
N GLY A 234 -24.30 5.72 38.42
CA GLY A 234 -23.43 5.70 39.60
C GLY A 234 -23.79 6.86 40.55
N PRO A 235 -23.63 6.73 41.87
CA PRO A 235 -24.56 7.30 42.85
C PRO A 235 -24.46 8.82 42.98
N VAL A 236 -25.63 9.48 42.92
CA VAL A 236 -25.83 10.84 43.43
C VAL A 236 -25.62 10.79 44.95
N HIS A 237 -24.38 11.03 45.40
CA HIS A 237 -24.13 11.33 46.80
C HIS A 237 -24.73 12.70 47.12
N LYS A 238 -25.95 12.68 47.68
CA LYS A 238 -26.49 13.78 48.47
C LYS A 238 -25.55 14.00 49.65
N LEU A 239 -24.71 15.04 49.57
CA LEU A 239 -24.05 15.62 50.74
C LEU A 239 -25.14 16.21 51.65
N GLY A 240 -25.54 15.44 52.66
CA GLY A 240 -26.40 15.91 53.74
C GLY A 240 -25.64 16.88 54.62
N LYS A 241 -26.13 18.13 54.69
CA LYS A 241 -25.82 19.06 55.79
C LYS A 241 -26.40 18.52 57.11
N LYS A 242 -25.55 18.37 58.12
CA LYS A 242 -25.74 18.55 59.59
C LYS A 242 -24.47 17.99 60.26
N GLY A 243 -23.58 18.81 60.84
CA GLY A 243 -23.69 19.36 62.21
C GLY A 243 -23.19 18.28 63.20
N MET A 244 -22.29 18.47 64.15
CA MET A 244 -21.89 19.63 64.98
C MET A 244 -20.60 19.25 65.75
N GLU A 245 -19.83 20.28 66.15
CA GLU A 245 -19.11 20.47 67.44
C GLU A 245 -18.08 19.39 67.88
N LEU A 246 -16.87 19.73 68.32
CA LEU A 246 -16.39 20.83 69.18
C LEU A 246 -15.07 21.42 68.67
#